data_AF-A0A413Z5X6-F1
#
_entry.id   AF-A0A413Z5X6-F1
#
_cell.length_a   1.000
_cell.length_b   1.000
_cell.length_c   1.000
_cell.angle_alpha   90.00
_cell.angle_beta   90.00
_cell.angle_gamma   90.00
#
_symmetry.space_group_name_H-M   'P 1'
#
loop_
_entity.id
_entity.type
_entity.pdbx_description
1 polymer ?
#
loop_
_entity_poly.entity_id
_entity_poly.type
_entity_poly.pdbx_seq_one_letter_code
_entity_poly.pdbx_strand_id
1 'polypeptide(L)'
;MRVISQDGTMDFPYDNALVSVYKGCINGRVYVRMQICGYDDSVDVADYSTEEKAKKAMEMLREEYQKYASQNYMKVFQFPAEEELE
;
A
#
# COMPACT_ATOMS: atom_id res chain seq x y z
N MET A 1 9.60 2.38 -7.82
CA MET A 1 9.26 1.09 -7.16
C MET A 1 7.88 0.60 -7.64
N ARG A 2 7.65 -0.72 -7.77
CA ARG A 2 6.31 -1.30 -8.05
C ARG A 2 5.60 -1.65 -6.75
N VAL A 3 4.31 -1.38 -6.66
CA VAL A 3 3.47 -1.73 -5.51
C VAL A 3 2.38 -2.67 -5.96
N ILE A 4 2.32 -3.85 -5.35
CA ILE A 4 1.36 -4.91 -5.63
C ILE A 4 0.30 -4.91 -4.52
N SER A 5 -0.97 -5.06 -4.91
CA SER A 5 -2.05 -5.24 -3.95
C SER A 5 -1.83 -6.48 -3.08
N GLN A 6 -2.42 -6.49 -1.89
CA GLN A 6 -2.29 -7.56 -0.91
C GLN A 6 -2.62 -8.94 -1.50
N ASP A 7 -3.64 -9.01 -2.35
CA ASP A 7 -4.08 -10.22 -3.06
C ASP A 7 -3.25 -10.56 -4.31
N GLY A 8 -2.28 -9.73 -4.69
CA GLY A 8 -1.42 -9.97 -5.84
C GLY A 8 -2.02 -9.58 -7.20
N THR A 9 -3.22 -9.01 -7.26
CA THR A 9 -3.97 -8.83 -8.53
C THR A 9 -3.76 -7.49 -9.21
N MET A 10 -3.30 -6.47 -8.49
CA MET A 10 -3.10 -5.11 -9.00
C MET A 10 -1.65 -4.68 -8.85
N ASP A 11 -1.15 -3.86 -9.78
CA ASP A 11 0.24 -3.42 -9.81
C ASP A 11 0.37 -1.93 -10.20
N PHE A 12 0.93 -1.13 -9.30
CA PHE A 12 1.03 0.33 -9.39
C PHE A 12 2.46 0.83 -9.43
N PRO A 13 2.74 1.90 -10.22
CA PRO A 13 4.00 2.63 -10.11
C PRO A 13 3.95 3.56 -8.90
N TYR A 14 4.74 3.27 -7.85
CA TYR A 14 4.73 4.09 -6.62
C TYR A 14 5.08 5.55 -6.87
N ASP A 15 6.04 5.81 -7.77
CA ASP A 15 6.55 7.15 -8.08
C ASP A 15 5.52 8.03 -8.82
N ASN A 16 4.44 7.44 -9.34
CA ASN A 16 3.37 8.14 -10.07
C ASN A 16 1.98 7.77 -9.51
N ALA A 17 1.91 7.46 -8.21
CA ALA A 17 0.67 7.16 -7.53
C ALA A 17 0.63 7.80 -6.13
N LEU A 18 -0.58 8.17 -5.72
CA LEU A 18 -0.90 8.53 -4.35
C LEU A 18 -1.30 7.27 -3.59
N VAL A 19 -0.81 7.15 -2.36
CA VAL A 19 -1.23 6.11 -1.42
C VAL A 19 -1.87 6.76 -0.20
N SER A 20 -3.04 6.26 0.21
CA SER A 20 -3.79 6.82 1.34
C SER A 20 -4.43 5.73 2.19
N VAL A 21 -4.74 6.05 3.44
CA VAL A 21 -5.43 5.17 4.38
C VAL A 21 -6.83 5.69 4.61
N TYR A 22 -7.82 4.81 4.52
CA TYR A 22 -9.24 5.13 4.72
C TYR A 22 -9.88 4.16 5.70
N LYS A 23 -10.61 4.67 6.69
CA LYS A 23 -11.38 3.84 7.63
C LYS A 23 -12.81 3.69 7.15
N GLY A 24 -13.22 2.46 6.88
CA GLY A 24 -14.57 2.12 6.45
C GLY A 24 -15.60 2.46 7.53
N CYS A 25 -16.61 3.24 7.16
CA CYS A 25 -17.66 3.67 8.08
C CYS A 25 -18.60 2.54 8.54
N ILE A 26 -18.70 1.46 7.75
CA ILE A 26 -19.73 0.41 7.94
C ILE A 26 -19.18 -0.82 8.66
N ASN A 27 -18.00 -1.30 8.26
CA ASN A 27 -17.43 -2.56 8.76
C ASN A 27 -16.23 -2.38 9.69
N GLY A 28 -15.82 -1.14 9.98
CA GLY A 28 -14.68 -0.84 10.85
C GLY A 28 -13.31 -1.24 10.29
N ARG A 29 -13.25 -1.81 9.07
CA ARG A 29 -12.01 -2.14 8.37
C ARG A 29 -11.26 -0.88 7.98
N VAL A 30 -9.94 -0.99 7.87
CA VAL A 30 -9.06 0.08 7.43
C VAL A 30 -8.44 -0.33 6.11
N TYR A 31 -8.67 0.46 5.07
CA TYR A 31 -8.22 0.20 3.71
C TYR A 31 -7.00 1.04 3.37
N VAL A 32 -6.11 0.48 2.58
CA VAL A 32 -5.09 1.24 1.86
C VAL A 32 -5.55 1.39 0.43
N ARG A 33 -5.55 2.63 -0.07
CA ARG A 33 -5.97 2.99 -1.43
C ARG A 33 -4.81 3.50 -2.25
N MET A 34 -4.78 3.10 -3.52
CA MET A 34 -3.90 3.68 -4.53
C MET A 34 -4.68 4.40 -5.61
N GLN A 35 -4.12 5.51 -6.06
CA GLN A 35 -4.64 6.36 -7.13
C GLN A 35 -3.48 6.77 -8.03
N ILE A 36 -3.60 6.56 -9.35
CA ILE A 36 -2.59 7.02 -10.30
C ILE A 36 -2.71 8.53 -10.46
N CYS A 37 -1.59 9.25 -10.40
CA CYS A 37 -1.58 10.69 -10.60
C CYS A 37 -2.16 11.06 -11.98
N GLY A 38 -3.11 12.00 -12.00
CA GLY A 38 -3.81 12.42 -13.22
C GLY A 38 -5.10 11.63 -13.51
N TYR A 39 -5.47 10.67 -12.67
CA TYR A 39 -6.76 9.98 -12.69
C TYR A 39 -7.51 10.25 -11.39
N ASP A 40 -8.83 10.38 -11.46
CA ASP A 40 -9.66 10.67 -10.28
C ASP A 40 -10.01 9.40 -9.48
N ASP A 41 -9.88 8.22 -10.09
CA ASP A 41 -10.26 6.96 -9.48
C ASP A 41 -9.18 6.42 -8.55
N SER A 42 -9.62 5.94 -7.38
CA SER A 42 -8.80 5.21 -6.41
C SER A 42 -9.36 3.81 -6.20
N VAL A 43 -8.47 2.85 -5.93
CA VAL A 43 -8.84 1.46 -5.65
C VAL A 43 -8.25 1.01 -4.33
N ASP A 44 -9.00 0.16 -3.62
CA ASP A 44 -8.53 -0.51 -2.41
C ASP A 44 -7.50 -1.59 -2.82
N VAL A 45 -6.29 -1.50 -2.27
CA VAL A 45 -5.17 -2.42 -2.56
C VAL A 45 -4.78 -3.29 -1.37
N ALA A 46 -5.28 -2.98 -0.18
CA ALA A 46 -5.15 -3.80 1.03
C ALA A 46 -6.26 -3.45 2.02
N ASP A 47 -6.64 -4.41 2.86
CA ASP A 47 -7.58 -4.20 3.95
C ASP A 47 -7.08 -4.82 5.26
N TYR A 48 -7.24 -4.08 6.35
CA TYR A 48 -6.73 -4.43 7.67
C TYR A 48 -7.82 -4.30 8.73
N SER A 49 -7.68 -5.08 9.80
CA SER A 49 -8.64 -5.07 10.91
C SER A 49 -8.50 -3.83 11.82
N THR A 50 -7.32 -3.20 11.87
CA THR A 50 -7.04 -2.04 12.73
C THR A 50 -6.25 -0.95 12.00
N GLU A 51 -6.32 0.28 12.54
CA GLU A 51 -5.51 1.40 12.04
C GLU A 51 -4.01 1.19 12.29
N GLU A 52 -3.66 0.48 13.36
CA GLU A 52 -2.27 0.18 13.71
C GLU A 52 -1.63 -0.70 12.64
N LYS A 53 -2.32 -1.76 12.21
CA LYS A 53 -1.87 -2.63 11.12
C LYS A 53 -1.74 -1.89 9.80
N ALA A 54 -2.74 -1.08 9.44
CA ALA A 54 -2.65 -0.26 8.24
C ALA A 54 -1.46 0.72 8.27
N LYS A 55 -1.17 1.33 9.43
CA LYS A 55 0.00 2.21 9.59
C LYS A 55 1.32 1.45 9.49
N LYS A 56 1.41 0.25 10.07
CA LYS A 56 2.59 -0.62 9.98
C LYS A 56 2.88 -1.04 8.53
N ALA A 57 1.85 -1.41 7.77
CA ALA A 57 1.99 -1.68 6.33
C ALA A 57 2.50 -0.46 5.55
N MET A 58 2.00 0.73 5.86
CA MET A 58 2.46 1.99 5.24
C MET A 58 3.89 2.37 5.64
N GLU A 59 4.32 2.02 6.85
CA GLU A 59 5.71 2.17 7.30
C GLU A 59 6.64 1.25 6.51
N MET A 60 6.31 -0.04 6.41
CA MET A 60 7.07 -1.00 5.59
C MET A 60 7.20 -0.54 4.14
N LEU A 61 6.12 -0.04 3.53
CA LEU A 61 6.15 0.55 2.18
C LEU A 61 7.18 1.69 2.06
N ARG A 62 7.19 2.60 3.03
CA ARG A 62 8.13 3.75 3.06
C ARG A 62 9.57 3.31 3.25
N GLU A 63 9.82 2.35 4.15
CA GLU A 63 11.15 1.79 4.37
C GLU A 63 11.69 1.10 3.12
N GLU A 64 10.86 0.30 2.44
CA GLU A 64 11.24 -0.38 1.21
C GLU A 64 11.57 0.61 0.09
N TYR A 65 10.82 1.73 0.01
CA TYR A 65 11.12 2.83 -0.91
C TYR A 65 12.42 3.57 -0.57
N GLN A 66 12.69 3.84 0.72
CA GLN A 66 13.95 4.47 1.14
C GLN A 66 15.16 3.59 0.82
N LYS A 67 15.04 2.26 0.98
CA LYS A 67 16.06 1.30 0.53
C LYS A 67 16.27 1.39 -0.98
N TYR A 68 15.20 1.51 -1.79
CA TYR A 68 15.28 1.67 -3.25
C TYR A 68 16.07 2.91 -3.65
N ALA A 69 15.84 4.06 -3.02
CA ALA A 69 16.56 5.30 -3.36
C ALA A 69 18.10 5.18 -3.23
N SER A 70 18.58 4.18 -2.48
CA SER A 70 20.00 3.90 -2.29
C SER A 70 20.59 2.83 -3.21
N GLN A 71 19.77 2.05 -3.93
CA GLN A 71 20.22 0.86 -4.67
C GLN A 71 19.49 0.77 -6.02
N ASN A 72 20.21 0.97 -7.13
CA ASN A 72 19.69 1.16 -8.50
C ASN A 72 19.07 -0.10 -9.17
N TYR A 73 18.22 -0.87 -8.47
CA TYR A 73 17.50 -2.04 -9.00
C TYR A 73 15.98 -1.87 -8.92
N MET A 74 15.26 -2.49 -9.87
CA MET A 74 13.79 -2.50 -9.87
C MET A 74 13.27 -3.30 -8.67
N LYS A 75 12.60 -2.60 -7.74
CA LYS A 75 12.07 -3.17 -6.50
C LYS A 75 10.55 -3.28 -6.52
N VAL A 76 10.04 -4.36 -5.95
CA VAL A 76 8.62 -4.68 -5.82
C VAL A 76 8.27 -4.73 -4.33
N PHE A 77 7.18 -4.09 -3.95
CA PHE A 77 6.58 -4.19 -2.63
C PHE A 77 5.17 -4.73 -2.78
N GLN A 78 4.83 -5.84 -2.13
CA GLN A 78 3.45 -6.29 -2.03
C GLN A 78 2.93 -5.93 -0.64
N PHE A 79 1.70 -5.40 -0.55
CA PHE A 79 1.10 -5.16 0.75
C PHE A 79 1.01 -6.47 1.54
N PRO A 80 1.47 -6.49 2.80
CA PRO A 80 1.50 -7.71 3.59
C PRO A 80 0.08 -8.18 3.95
N ALA A 81 -0.07 -9.47 4.12
CA ALA A 81 -1.24 -10.11 4.70
C ALA A 81 -1.44 -9.65 6.16
N GLU A 82 -2.66 -9.79 6.66
CA GLU A 82 -3.04 -9.39 8.02
C GLU A 82 -2.21 -10.12 9.10
N GLU A 83 -1.81 -11.36 8.83
CA GLU A 83 -1.05 -12.24 9.73
C GLU A 83 0.43 -11.85 9.83
N GLU A 84 0.96 -11.11 8.85
CA GLU A 84 2.34 -10.63 8.83
C GLU A 84 2.53 -9.34 9.64
N LEU A 85 1.43 -8.73 10.09
CA LEU A 85 1.39 -7.51 10.87
C LEU A 85 1.01 -7.85 12.31
N GLU A 86 2.03 -8.22 13.10
CA GLU A 86 1.91 -8.37 14.56
C GLU A 86 1.41 -7.10 15.23
#